data_AF-A0A370H2K3-F1
#
_entry.id   AF-A0A370H2K3-F1
#
_cell.length_a   1.000
_cell.length_b   1.000
_cell.length_c   1.000
_cell.angle_alpha   90.00
_cell.angle_beta   90.00
_cell.angle_gamma   90.00
#
_symmetry.space_group_name_H-M   'P 1'
#
loop_
_entity.id
_entity.type
_entity.pdbx_description
1 polymer ?
#
loop_
_entity_poly.entity_id
_entity_poly.type
_entity_poly.pdbx_seq_one_letter_code
_entity_poly.pdbx_strand_id
1 'polypeptide(L)'
;MLLVVLAVALSALGVGCSDASDSSSDAEVEPSGLGKEVTVPIAATVTSVAHPGDEPRSILRPGFETDTAQQVTLRTDHHIEQQIDDQAARDFSPPAVTIPLTARTGRDGVDLTLGSASSTDPALAQQLLTADGSHAGFEMSEMGVITALRMAPKPATSDPARAALEQAFYQAVYQSVAFPVEPVGEGAVWTVRQQVSGGVPLDQTTTATLTKRDGNLLTIALDVTQTPKSNVWQLPNNAGSLDIVDYVMHGTGTVTVDLGLPLPVSGSVTVGGKQSYRDPRSAVLLRQKISTQVQWGE
;
A
#
# COMPACT_ATOMS: atom_id res chain seq x y z
N MET A 1 -23.41 -30.69 14.85
CA MET A 1 -22.05 -30.12 14.74
C MET A 1 -22.14 -29.02 13.68
N LEU A 2 -22.32 -27.77 14.11
CA LEU A 2 -22.60 -26.65 13.22
C LEU A 2 -21.25 -26.14 12.67
N LEU A 3 -20.99 -26.31 11.38
CA LEU A 3 -19.82 -25.74 10.71
C LEU A 3 -19.99 -24.21 10.64
N VAL A 4 -19.17 -23.48 11.38
CA VAL A 4 -18.97 -22.04 11.16
C VAL A 4 -17.94 -21.92 10.03
N VAL A 5 -18.40 -21.50 8.84
CA VAL A 5 -17.53 -21.12 7.73
C VAL A 5 -17.01 -19.72 8.02
N LEU A 6 -15.78 -19.62 8.55
CA LEU A 6 -15.10 -18.35 8.73
C LEU A 6 -14.40 -17.97 7.41
N ALA A 7 -15.14 -17.35 6.49
CA ALA A 7 -14.53 -16.66 5.36
C ALA A 7 -14.03 -15.30 5.87
N VAL A 8 -12.73 -15.17 6.15
CA VAL A 8 -12.11 -13.88 6.44
C VAL A 8 -11.80 -13.19 5.11
N ALA A 9 -12.85 -12.68 4.46
CA ALA A 9 -12.70 -11.61 3.48
C ALA A 9 -12.67 -10.31 4.29
N LEU A 10 -11.56 -9.57 4.26
CA LEU A 10 -11.52 -8.21 4.81
C LEU A 10 -12.35 -7.29 3.91
N SER A 11 -13.67 -7.38 4.07
CA SER A 11 -14.60 -6.33 3.67
C SER A 11 -14.89 -5.54 4.94
N ALA A 12 -14.26 -4.37 5.09
CA ALA A 12 -14.63 -3.43 6.13
C ALA A 12 -16.03 -2.89 5.82
N LEU A 13 -17.07 -3.50 6.42
CA LEU A 13 -18.43 -2.98 6.41
C LEU A 13 -18.99 -3.10 7.83
N GLY A 14 -19.17 -1.96 8.47
CA GLY A 14 -19.96 -1.85 9.70
C GLY A 14 -21.43 -2.02 9.36
N VAL A 15 -22.07 -3.01 9.98
CA VAL A 15 -23.52 -3.09 10.10
C VAL A 15 -23.83 -3.47 11.54
N GLY A 16 -24.29 -2.50 12.33
CA GLY A 16 -24.86 -2.72 13.65
C GLY A 16 -26.37 -2.69 13.56
N CYS A 17 -27.02 -3.81 13.87
CA CYS A 17 -28.44 -3.84 14.25
C CYS A 17 -28.52 -4.35 15.69
N SER A 18 -29.01 -3.53 16.61
CA SER A 18 -29.75 -4.02 17.77
C SER A 18 -30.70 -2.94 18.28
N ASP A 19 -31.93 -3.37 18.56
CA ASP A 19 -33.03 -2.55 19.02
C ASP A 19 -33.16 -2.60 20.56
N ALA A 20 -33.70 -1.51 21.10
CA ALA A 20 -34.28 -1.27 22.43
C ALA A 20 -33.39 -1.09 23.70
N SER A 21 -33.25 0.21 24.03
CA SER A 21 -33.40 0.89 25.35
C SER A 21 -32.41 0.62 26.49
N ASP A 22 -31.49 1.56 26.71
CA ASP A 22 -31.58 2.49 27.85
C ASP A 22 -30.70 3.72 27.63
N SER A 23 -31.22 4.89 28.01
CA SER A 23 -30.66 6.21 27.71
C SER A 23 -29.44 6.54 28.58
N SER A 24 -28.26 6.63 27.95
CA SER A 24 -27.16 7.47 28.42
C SER A 24 -26.38 7.98 27.21
N SER A 25 -26.41 9.30 27.01
CA SER A 25 -25.74 10.11 25.99
C SER A 25 -24.67 9.40 25.15
N ASP A 26 -25.09 8.79 24.04
CA ASP A 26 -24.19 8.37 22.97
C ASP A 26 -23.84 9.59 22.13
N ALA A 27 -22.54 9.87 22.05
CA ALA A 27 -22.01 10.66 20.96
C ALA A 27 -22.21 9.83 19.68
N GLU A 28 -23.15 10.27 18.86
CA GLU A 28 -23.40 9.78 17.51
C GLU A 28 -22.09 9.78 16.72
N VAL A 29 -21.48 8.61 16.54
CA VAL A 29 -20.33 8.45 15.65
C VAL A 29 -20.89 8.53 14.24
N GLU A 30 -20.83 9.71 13.65
CA GLU A 30 -21.13 9.90 12.24
C GLU A 30 -20.32 8.94 11.36
N PRO A 31 -20.88 8.43 10.25
CA PRO A 31 -20.11 7.64 9.29
C PRO A 31 -18.95 8.49 8.78
N SER A 32 -17.72 8.04 9.05
CA SER A 32 -16.51 8.76 8.70
C SER A 32 -16.39 8.90 7.18
N GLY A 33 -16.41 10.14 6.67
CA GLY A 33 -15.81 10.47 5.37
C GLY A 33 -16.74 10.72 4.18
N LEU A 34 -18.04 10.97 4.35
CA LEU A 34 -18.84 11.48 3.23
C LEU A 34 -18.39 12.91 2.86
N GLY A 35 -17.59 13.03 1.81
CA GLY A 35 -17.15 14.32 1.24
C GLY A 35 -16.09 15.09 2.04
N LYS A 36 -15.39 14.44 2.98
CA LYS A 36 -14.29 15.04 3.76
C LYS A 36 -12.99 14.29 3.48
N GLU A 37 -11.89 15.04 3.37
CA GLU A 37 -10.55 14.49 3.22
C GLU A 37 -10.20 13.63 4.44
N VAL A 38 -9.73 12.40 4.18
CA VAL A 38 -9.20 11.47 5.18
C VAL A 38 -7.69 11.50 5.09
N THR A 39 -7.02 11.77 6.21
CA THR A 39 -5.56 11.74 6.31
C THR A 39 -5.13 10.53 7.14
N VAL A 40 -4.22 9.74 6.58
CA VAL A 40 -3.70 8.52 7.21
C VAL A 40 -2.21 8.69 7.41
N PRO A 41 -1.71 8.64 8.65
CA PRO A 41 -0.28 8.74 8.90
C PRO A 41 0.44 7.48 8.38
N ILE A 42 1.61 7.70 7.77
CA ILE A 42 2.50 6.65 7.32
C ILE A 42 3.66 6.55 8.30
N ALA A 43 4.02 5.32 8.69
CA ALA A 43 5.07 5.11 9.66
C ALA A 43 6.41 5.66 9.14
N ALA A 44 7.19 6.25 10.05
CA ALA A 44 8.50 6.78 9.73
C ALA A 44 9.41 5.70 9.13
N THR A 45 10.19 6.10 8.14
CA THR A 45 11.13 5.23 7.44
C THR A 45 12.57 5.60 7.81
N VAL A 46 13.42 4.60 8.02
CA VAL A 46 14.85 4.80 8.28
C VAL A 46 15.65 4.26 7.11
N THR A 47 16.60 5.06 6.60
CA THR A 47 17.52 4.66 5.55
C THR A 47 18.94 4.48 6.09
N SER A 48 19.69 3.54 5.52
CA SER A 48 21.10 3.30 5.87
C SER A 48 21.88 2.79 4.66
N VAL A 49 22.97 3.48 4.31
CA VAL A 49 23.84 3.08 3.20
C VAL A 49 24.76 1.94 3.62
N ALA A 50 24.68 0.83 2.89
CA ALA A 50 25.59 -0.30 3.04
C ALA A 50 26.82 -0.12 2.15
N HIS A 51 26.60 0.25 0.88
CA HIS A 51 27.65 0.51 -0.09
C HIS A 51 27.34 1.83 -0.81
N PRO A 52 28.26 2.82 -0.80
CA PRO A 52 27.98 4.13 -1.39
C PRO A 52 28.07 4.18 -2.93
N GLY A 53 28.46 3.07 -3.58
CA GLY A 53 28.62 2.99 -5.03
C GLY A 53 29.89 3.69 -5.54
N ASP A 54 30.00 3.79 -6.86
CA ASP A 54 31.14 4.39 -7.57
C ASP A 54 31.08 5.92 -7.55
N GLU A 55 32.21 6.58 -7.85
CA GLU A 55 32.25 8.03 -8.06
C GLU A 55 31.78 8.40 -9.49
N PRO A 56 31.14 9.56 -9.70
CA PRO A 56 30.85 10.60 -8.72
C PRO A 56 29.62 10.29 -7.86
N ARG A 57 29.75 10.52 -6.55
CA ARG A 57 28.63 10.40 -5.60
C ARG A 57 27.94 11.74 -5.37
N SER A 58 26.62 11.71 -5.20
CA SER A 58 25.87 12.88 -4.74
C SER A 58 24.65 12.47 -3.91
N ILE A 59 24.11 13.42 -3.15
CA ILE A 59 22.85 13.22 -2.44
C ILE A 59 21.72 13.03 -3.46
N LEU A 60 20.82 12.08 -3.21
CA LEU A 60 19.60 11.84 -3.98
C LEU A 60 18.44 12.61 -3.33
N ARG A 61 18.44 13.92 -3.49
CA ARG A 61 17.38 14.77 -2.93
C ARG A 61 16.33 15.03 -4.01
N PRO A 62 15.04 14.70 -3.79
CA PRO A 62 13.98 15.18 -4.66
C PRO A 62 14.02 16.71 -4.72
N GLY A 63 14.08 17.25 -5.93
CA GLY A 63 14.30 18.66 -6.21
C GLY A 63 13.26 19.20 -7.19
N PHE A 64 12.00 18.78 -7.03
CA PHE A 64 10.91 19.31 -7.84
C PHE A 64 10.52 20.71 -7.37
N GLU A 65 10.30 21.61 -8.33
CA GLU A 65 9.76 22.95 -8.07
C GLU A 65 8.29 22.84 -7.64
N THR A 66 7.76 23.84 -6.94
CA THR A 66 6.30 23.94 -6.71
C THR A 66 5.56 24.03 -8.05
N ASP A 67 4.35 23.48 -8.12
CA ASP A 67 3.53 23.40 -9.34
C ASP A 67 4.10 22.52 -10.47
N THR A 68 5.16 21.74 -10.20
CA THR A 68 5.62 20.68 -11.11
C THR A 68 4.48 19.67 -11.30
N ALA A 69 4.10 19.46 -12.57
CA ALA A 69 3.04 18.53 -12.94
C ALA A 69 3.62 17.26 -13.57
N GLN A 70 3.05 16.11 -13.23
CA GLN A 70 3.36 14.83 -13.83
C GLN A 70 2.08 14.04 -14.09
N GLN A 71 2.00 13.40 -15.25
CA GLN A 71 0.97 12.41 -15.52
C GLN A 71 1.60 11.03 -15.55
N VAL A 72 0.97 10.09 -14.86
CA VAL A 72 1.43 8.69 -14.80
C VAL A 72 0.25 7.77 -14.53
N THR A 73 0.30 6.55 -15.03
CA THR A 73 -0.67 5.50 -14.70
C THR A 73 -0.13 4.65 -13.55
N LEU A 74 -0.94 4.48 -12.50
CA LEU A 74 -0.72 3.51 -11.43
C LEU A 74 -1.56 2.28 -11.70
N ARG A 75 -0.95 1.10 -11.73
CA ARG A 75 -1.67 -0.19 -11.78
C ARG A 75 -1.34 -1.01 -10.55
N THR A 76 -2.37 -1.59 -9.95
CA THR A 76 -2.24 -2.49 -8.80
C THR A 76 -2.95 -3.80 -9.05
N ASP A 77 -2.27 -4.89 -8.70
CA ASP A 77 -2.78 -6.25 -8.76
C ASP A 77 -2.55 -6.92 -7.40
N HIS A 78 -3.54 -7.64 -6.91
CA HIS A 78 -3.46 -8.33 -5.65
C HIS A 78 -4.11 -9.70 -5.75
N HIS A 79 -3.30 -10.72 -5.53
CA HIS A 79 -3.72 -12.11 -5.54
C HIS A 79 -3.77 -12.65 -4.12
N ILE A 80 -4.90 -13.28 -3.76
CA ILE A 80 -5.09 -13.96 -2.48
C ILE A 80 -5.70 -15.33 -2.75
N GLU A 81 -4.92 -16.38 -2.54
CA GLU A 81 -5.43 -17.74 -2.48
C GLU A 81 -5.44 -18.20 -1.01
N GLN A 82 -6.58 -18.71 -0.53
CA GLN A 82 -6.75 -19.18 0.84
C GLN A 82 -7.19 -20.64 0.89
N GLN A 83 -6.68 -21.36 1.88
CA GLN A 83 -7.06 -22.74 2.18
C GLN A 83 -7.30 -22.89 3.69
N ILE A 84 -8.41 -23.51 4.06
CA ILE A 84 -8.72 -23.86 5.46
C ILE A 84 -8.56 -25.37 5.61
N ASP A 85 -7.67 -25.78 6.52
CA ASP A 85 -7.30 -27.18 6.77
C ASP A 85 -6.98 -27.93 5.46
N ASP A 86 -7.72 -29.00 5.17
CA ASP A 86 -7.56 -29.83 3.97
C ASP A 86 -8.62 -29.53 2.90
N GLN A 87 -9.37 -28.42 3.05
CA GLN A 87 -10.34 -28.00 2.03
C GLN A 87 -9.64 -27.58 0.75
N ALA A 88 -10.39 -27.53 -0.35
CA ALA A 88 -9.89 -26.96 -1.61
C ALA A 88 -9.55 -25.47 -1.41
N ALA A 89 -8.42 -25.04 -1.97
CA ALA A 89 -8.05 -23.63 -2.01
C ALA A 89 -9.10 -22.83 -2.79
N ARG A 90 -9.30 -21.59 -2.36
CA ARG A 90 -10.24 -20.65 -2.96
C ARG A 90 -9.55 -19.32 -3.22
N ASP A 91 -9.92 -18.71 -4.34
CA ASP A 91 -9.45 -17.40 -4.73
C ASP A 91 -10.32 -16.31 -4.09
N PHE A 92 -9.66 -15.37 -3.43
CA PHE A 92 -10.22 -14.18 -2.79
C PHE A 92 -9.54 -12.90 -3.28
N SER A 93 -8.87 -12.96 -4.43
CA SER A 93 -8.19 -11.84 -5.06
C SER A 93 -9.19 -10.71 -5.34
N PRO A 94 -8.96 -9.49 -4.84
CA PRO A 94 -9.72 -8.34 -5.32
C PRO A 94 -9.36 -8.06 -6.79
N PRO A 95 -10.26 -7.43 -7.56
CA PRO A 95 -9.96 -7.09 -8.94
C PRO A 95 -8.81 -6.08 -9.04
N ALA A 96 -7.96 -6.23 -10.07
CA ALA A 96 -6.91 -5.26 -10.37
C ALA A 96 -7.50 -3.89 -10.73
N VAL A 97 -6.79 -2.82 -10.39
CA VAL A 97 -7.20 -1.44 -10.65
C VAL A 97 -6.10 -0.69 -11.39
N THR A 98 -6.48 0.04 -12.44
CA THR A 98 -5.59 0.93 -13.20
C THR A 98 -6.10 2.36 -13.09
N ILE A 99 -5.26 3.28 -12.62
CA ILE A 99 -5.62 4.63 -12.21
C ILE A 99 -4.71 5.61 -12.94
N PRO A 100 -5.21 6.35 -13.95
CA PRO A 100 -4.51 7.51 -14.47
C PRO A 100 -4.42 8.58 -13.37
N LEU A 101 -3.23 9.14 -13.14
CA LEU A 101 -2.98 10.15 -12.12
C LEU A 101 -2.39 11.40 -12.76
N THR A 102 -2.87 12.55 -12.34
CA THR A 102 -2.18 13.83 -12.54
C THR A 102 -1.68 14.32 -11.18
N ALA A 103 -0.37 14.28 -10.98
CA ALA A 103 0.31 14.82 -9.82
C ALA A 103 0.66 16.29 -10.02
N ARG A 104 0.58 17.06 -8.93
CA ARG A 104 1.06 18.43 -8.83
C ARG A 104 1.76 18.62 -7.49
N THR A 105 2.97 19.16 -7.51
CA THR A 105 3.73 19.42 -6.29
C THR A 105 3.22 20.69 -5.60
N GLY A 106 2.96 20.58 -4.30
CA GLY A 106 2.69 21.70 -3.41
C GLY A 106 3.92 22.03 -2.56
N ARG A 107 3.73 22.86 -1.53
CA ARG A 107 4.79 23.17 -0.55
C ARG A 107 5.12 21.99 0.36
N ASP A 108 4.09 21.25 0.78
CA ASP A 108 4.19 20.26 1.85
C ASP A 108 4.03 18.81 1.34
N GLY A 109 3.93 18.62 0.02
CA GLY A 109 3.71 17.30 -0.57
C GLY A 109 3.23 17.35 -2.02
N VAL A 110 2.48 16.33 -2.41
CA VAL A 110 1.97 16.14 -3.76
C VAL A 110 0.46 15.97 -3.72
N ASP A 111 -0.24 16.74 -4.54
CA ASP A 111 -1.66 16.58 -4.80
C ASP A 111 -1.86 15.72 -6.07
N LEU A 112 -2.79 14.78 -6.00
CA LEU A 112 -3.15 13.88 -7.08
C LEU A 112 -4.60 14.12 -7.48
N THR A 113 -4.84 14.23 -8.77
CA THR A 113 -6.18 14.12 -9.36
C THR A 113 -6.27 12.80 -10.11
N LEU A 114 -7.26 11.99 -9.76
CA LEU A 114 -7.54 10.73 -10.41
C LEU A 114 -8.25 11.01 -11.75
N GLY A 115 -7.77 10.39 -12.82
CA GLY A 115 -8.51 10.27 -14.06
C GLY A 115 -9.47 9.08 -14.02
N SER A 116 -9.91 8.64 -15.20
CA SER A 116 -10.88 7.57 -15.33
C SER A 116 -10.25 6.21 -14.98
N ALA A 117 -10.40 5.79 -13.73
CA ALA A 117 -9.92 4.50 -13.25
C ALA A 117 -10.68 3.34 -13.90
N SER A 118 -10.00 2.21 -14.08
CA SER A 118 -10.54 1.01 -14.72
C SER A 118 -10.18 -0.27 -13.94
N SER A 119 -10.95 -1.32 -14.19
CA SER A 119 -10.71 -2.67 -13.65
C SER A 119 -11.06 -3.73 -14.69
N THR A 120 -10.47 -4.90 -14.57
CA THR A 120 -10.84 -6.09 -15.36
C THR A 120 -12.17 -6.70 -14.91
N ASP A 121 -12.62 -6.41 -13.69
CA ASP A 121 -13.94 -6.81 -13.21
C ASP A 121 -15.00 -5.80 -13.67
N PRO A 122 -16.03 -6.22 -14.42
CA PRO A 122 -17.04 -5.30 -14.96
C PRO A 122 -17.85 -4.56 -13.89
N ALA A 123 -18.11 -5.19 -12.74
CA ALA A 123 -18.90 -4.58 -11.67
C ALA A 123 -18.09 -3.46 -11.00
N LEU A 124 -16.83 -3.72 -10.66
CA LEU A 124 -15.92 -2.70 -10.13
C LEU A 124 -15.64 -1.60 -11.17
N ALA A 125 -15.45 -1.96 -12.44
CA ALA A 125 -15.23 -0.99 -13.51
C ALA A 125 -16.39 0.01 -13.62
N GLN A 126 -17.64 -0.45 -13.52
CA GLN A 126 -18.81 0.42 -13.52
C GLN A 126 -18.84 1.35 -12.29
N GLN A 127 -18.44 0.85 -11.13
CA GLN A 127 -18.39 1.62 -9.88
C GLN A 127 -17.29 2.69 -9.92
N LEU A 128 -16.12 2.40 -10.51
CA LEU A 128 -14.99 3.30 -10.64
C LEU A 128 -15.27 4.55 -11.50
N LEU A 129 -16.27 4.50 -12.39
CA LEU A 129 -16.68 5.67 -13.19
C LEU A 129 -17.05 6.89 -12.32
N THR A 130 -17.56 6.64 -11.12
CA THR A 130 -17.95 7.69 -10.16
C THR A 130 -16.76 8.31 -9.42
N ALA A 131 -15.56 7.76 -9.58
CA ALA A 131 -14.34 8.22 -8.94
C ALA A 131 -13.50 9.17 -9.81
N ASP A 132 -13.80 9.32 -11.10
CA ASP A 132 -13.10 10.25 -11.99
C ASP A 132 -13.09 11.67 -11.41
N GLY A 133 -11.91 12.30 -11.38
CA GLY A 133 -11.67 13.60 -10.77
C GLY A 133 -11.70 13.62 -9.24
N SER A 134 -11.68 12.46 -8.57
CA SER A 134 -11.40 12.40 -7.13
C SER A 134 -10.00 12.88 -6.83
N HIS A 135 -9.77 13.30 -5.58
CA HIS A 135 -8.46 13.75 -5.14
C HIS A 135 -7.82 12.76 -4.18
N ALA A 136 -6.51 12.62 -4.30
CA ALA A 136 -5.65 11.98 -3.33
C ALA A 136 -4.40 12.85 -3.18
N GLY A 137 -3.51 12.50 -2.27
CA GLY A 137 -2.26 13.21 -2.12
C GLY A 137 -1.40 12.57 -1.05
N PHE A 138 -0.16 13.01 -0.96
CA PHE A 138 0.71 12.57 0.12
C PHE A 138 1.57 13.72 0.60
N GLU A 139 1.83 13.72 1.90
CA GLU A 139 2.80 14.60 2.52
C GLU A 139 4.18 13.94 2.44
N MET A 140 5.20 14.76 2.28
CA MET A 140 6.58 14.30 2.19
C MET A 140 7.46 15.05 3.17
N SER A 141 8.39 14.34 3.80
CA SER A 141 9.53 14.98 4.48
C SER A 141 10.46 15.65 3.46
N GLU A 142 11.35 16.52 3.94
CA GLU A 142 12.40 17.14 3.11
C GLU A 142 13.34 16.13 2.41
N MET A 143 13.37 14.89 2.90
CA MET A 143 14.15 13.77 2.35
C MET A 143 13.35 12.93 1.34
N GLY A 144 12.12 13.33 1.02
CA GLY A 144 11.27 12.64 0.07
C GLY A 144 10.52 11.42 0.63
N VAL A 145 10.60 11.17 1.93
CA VAL A 145 9.84 10.10 2.58
C VAL A 145 8.38 10.51 2.70
N ILE A 146 7.46 9.65 2.25
CA ILE A 146 6.02 9.84 2.42
C ILE A 146 5.65 9.69 3.91
N THR A 147 5.02 10.71 4.49
CA THR A 147 4.67 10.75 5.93
C THR A 147 3.16 10.65 6.18
N ALA A 148 2.34 10.97 5.18
CA ALA A 148 0.90 10.82 5.26
C ALA A 148 0.30 10.59 3.88
N LEU A 149 -0.80 9.83 3.82
CA LEU A 149 -1.66 9.67 2.65
C LEU A 149 -2.96 10.43 2.90
N ARG A 150 -3.34 11.29 1.97
CA ARG A 150 -4.59 12.06 1.96
C ARG A 150 -5.49 11.53 0.87
N MET A 151 -6.77 11.32 1.19
CA MET A 151 -7.77 10.83 0.24
C MET A 151 -9.05 11.63 0.39
N ALA A 152 -9.51 12.20 -0.72
CA ALA A 152 -10.75 12.95 -0.82
C ALA A 152 -11.55 12.41 -2.03
N PRO A 153 -12.10 11.19 -1.92
CA PRO A 153 -12.99 10.65 -2.94
C PRO A 153 -14.23 11.55 -3.09
N LYS A 154 -14.79 11.60 -4.30
CA LYS A 154 -16.04 12.35 -4.52
C LYS A 154 -17.17 11.73 -3.67
N PRO A 155 -18.15 12.52 -3.20
CA PRO A 155 -19.29 11.99 -2.45
C PRO A 155 -20.10 10.93 -3.22
N ALA A 156 -20.06 10.97 -4.55
CA ALA A 156 -20.73 10.01 -5.41
C ALA A 156 -19.93 8.69 -5.60
N THR A 157 -18.68 8.63 -5.14
CA THR A 157 -17.86 7.43 -5.23
C THR A 157 -18.42 6.34 -4.32
N SER A 158 -18.81 5.22 -4.91
CA SER A 158 -19.35 4.08 -4.14
C SER A 158 -18.32 3.48 -3.19
N ASP A 159 -18.76 2.86 -2.09
CA ASP A 159 -17.87 2.24 -1.11
C ASP A 159 -16.91 1.19 -1.69
N PRO A 160 -17.33 0.27 -2.60
CA PRO A 160 -16.38 -0.67 -3.20
C PRO A 160 -15.30 0.02 -4.05
N ALA A 161 -15.66 1.05 -4.82
CA ALA A 161 -14.71 1.84 -5.58
C ALA A 161 -13.73 2.58 -4.65
N ARG A 162 -14.24 3.20 -3.58
CA ARG A 162 -13.42 3.86 -2.57
C ARG A 162 -12.44 2.89 -1.93
N ALA A 163 -12.90 1.73 -1.46
CA ALA A 163 -12.05 0.72 -0.84
C ALA A 163 -10.95 0.21 -1.80
N ALA A 164 -11.29 -0.01 -3.07
CA ALA A 164 -10.32 -0.43 -4.08
C ALA A 164 -9.24 0.63 -4.33
N LEU A 165 -9.63 1.92 -4.38
CA LEU A 165 -8.69 3.04 -4.52
C LEU A 165 -7.80 3.19 -3.29
N GLU A 166 -8.38 3.12 -2.08
CA GLU A 166 -7.65 3.18 -0.82
C GLU A 166 -6.58 2.08 -0.77
N GLN A 167 -6.97 0.84 -1.09
CA GLN A 167 -6.05 -0.28 -1.15
C GLN A 167 -4.92 -0.05 -2.18
N ALA A 168 -5.24 0.43 -3.37
CA ALA A 168 -4.24 0.73 -4.40
C ALA A 168 -3.21 1.77 -3.94
N PHE A 169 -3.66 2.84 -3.29
CA PHE A 169 -2.75 3.87 -2.76
C PHE A 169 -1.90 3.38 -1.60
N TYR A 170 -2.45 2.59 -0.67
CA TYR A 170 -1.63 1.98 0.39
C TYR A 170 -0.52 1.09 -0.19
N GLN A 171 -0.85 0.26 -1.17
CA GLN A 171 0.14 -0.59 -1.83
C GLN A 171 1.23 0.23 -2.51
N ALA A 172 0.85 1.30 -3.22
CA ALA A 172 1.79 2.21 -3.86
C ALA A 172 2.73 2.91 -2.85
N VAL A 173 2.20 3.40 -1.72
CA VAL A 173 2.98 4.06 -0.68
C VAL A 173 3.97 3.12 -0.01
N TYR A 174 3.54 1.91 0.38
CA TYR A 174 4.42 0.95 1.06
C TYR A 174 5.50 0.35 0.15
N GLN A 175 5.33 0.46 -1.18
CA GLN A 175 6.32 0.06 -2.18
C GLN A 175 7.14 1.24 -2.73
N SER A 176 6.94 2.46 -2.20
CA SER A 176 7.77 3.62 -2.52
C SER A 176 9.19 3.47 -1.96
N VAL A 177 10.14 4.16 -2.59
CA VAL A 177 11.57 4.10 -2.21
C VAL A 177 11.97 5.41 -1.54
N ALA A 178 12.45 5.31 -0.31
CA ALA A 178 13.11 6.41 0.37
C ALA A 178 14.60 6.48 0.00
N PHE A 179 15.13 7.69 -0.12
CA PHE A 179 16.53 7.94 -0.44
C PHE A 179 17.40 8.13 0.82
N PRO A 180 18.69 7.74 0.79
CA PRO A 180 19.63 8.00 1.87
C PRO A 180 20.02 9.49 1.93
N VAL A 181 20.47 9.93 3.11
CA VAL A 181 21.02 11.29 3.31
C VAL A 181 22.47 11.37 2.82
N GLU A 182 23.17 10.25 2.79
CA GLU A 182 24.56 10.14 2.37
C GLU A 182 24.68 10.22 0.84
N PRO A 183 25.76 10.84 0.32
CA PRO A 183 26.04 10.84 -1.12
C PRO A 183 26.25 9.41 -1.65
N VAL A 184 25.57 9.09 -2.76
CA VAL A 184 25.67 7.81 -3.43
C VAL A 184 25.87 7.97 -4.94
N GLY A 185 26.54 6.99 -5.55
CA GLY A 185 26.72 6.89 -6.99
C GLY A 185 26.20 5.57 -7.54
N GLU A 186 26.40 5.32 -8.84
CA GLU A 186 25.97 4.07 -9.46
C GLU A 186 26.59 2.85 -8.75
N GLY A 187 25.83 1.76 -8.63
CA GLY A 187 26.20 0.58 -7.84
C GLY A 187 25.98 0.72 -6.33
N ALA A 188 25.48 1.86 -5.84
CA ALA A 188 25.17 2.03 -4.43
C ALA A 188 24.07 1.08 -3.95
N VAL A 189 24.19 0.63 -2.70
CA VAL A 189 23.25 -0.24 -2.01
C VAL A 189 22.89 0.39 -0.66
N TRP A 190 21.61 0.59 -0.42
CA TRP A 190 21.10 1.06 0.87
C TRP A 190 19.87 0.25 1.29
N THR A 191 19.60 0.28 2.59
CA THR A 191 18.42 -0.35 3.17
C THR A 191 17.42 0.71 3.61
N VAL A 192 16.14 0.38 3.46
CA VAL A 192 14.99 1.18 3.85
C VAL A 192 14.16 0.31 4.80
N ARG A 193 13.99 0.76 6.05
CA ARG A 193 13.22 0.03 7.07
C ARG A 193 11.98 0.82 7.43
N GLN A 194 10.82 0.18 7.37
CA GLN A 194 9.54 0.79 7.68
C GLN A 194 8.57 -0.22 8.30
N GLN A 195 7.55 0.28 8.99
CA GLN A 195 6.48 -0.54 9.55
C GLN A 195 5.26 -0.50 8.64
N VAL A 196 4.77 -1.68 8.26
CA VAL A 196 3.57 -1.80 7.45
C VAL A 196 2.38 -2.07 8.36
N SER A 197 1.36 -1.23 8.23
CA SER A 197 0.10 -1.31 8.97
C SER A 197 -1.06 -1.50 8.00
N GLY A 198 -2.03 -2.36 8.33
CA GLY A 198 -3.13 -2.72 7.42
C GLY A 198 -3.57 -4.19 7.48
N GLY A 199 -2.88 -5.01 8.29
CA GLY A 199 -3.19 -6.42 8.55
C GLY A 199 -2.41 -6.92 9.76
N VAL A 200 -1.65 -7.99 9.59
CA VAL A 200 -0.58 -8.34 10.54
C VAL A 200 0.42 -7.19 10.60
N PRO A 201 0.80 -6.65 11.77
CA PRO A 201 1.87 -5.66 11.85
C PRO A 201 3.21 -6.26 11.39
N LEU A 202 3.85 -5.64 10.39
CA LEU A 202 5.10 -6.13 9.79
C LEU A 202 6.22 -5.11 9.93
N ASP A 203 7.44 -5.62 10.10
CA ASP A 203 8.65 -4.88 9.78
C ASP A 203 9.05 -5.23 8.34
N GLN A 204 9.12 -4.22 7.47
CA GLN A 204 9.57 -4.34 6.09
C GLN A 204 10.99 -3.80 5.97
N THR A 205 11.88 -4.58 5.35
CA THR A 205 13.20 -4.13 4.92
C THR A 205 13.29 -4.21 3.40
N THR A 206 13.48 -3.06 2.76
CA THR A 206 13.75 -2.96 1.32
C THR A 206 15.23 -2.67 1.12
N THR A 207 15.94 -3.53 0.40
CA THR A 207 17.29 -3.27 -0.09
C THR A 207 17.17 -2.65 -1.47
N ALA A 208 17.62 -1.41 -1.61
CA ALA A 208 17.62 -0.67 -2.86
C ALA A 208 19.04 -0.62 -3.43
N THR A 209 19.16 -0.89 -4.72
CA THR A 209 20.42 -0.82 -5.47
C THR A 209 20.27 0.16 -6.62
N LEU A 210 21.08 1.23 -6.64
CA LEU A 210 21.12 2.18 -7.76
C LEU A 210 21.87 1.54 -8.92
N THR A 211 21.16 0.92 -9.85
CA THR A 211 21.77 0.18 -10.96
C THR A 211 22.18 1.08 -12.11
N LYS A 212 21.57 2.25 -12.25
CA LYS A 212 21.92 3.23 -13.29
C LYS A 212 21.60 4.64 -12.84
N ARG A 213 22.47 5.60 -13.19
CA ARG A 213 22.21 7.02 -12.99
C ARG A 213 22.54 7.86 -14.23
N ASP A 214 21.55 8.58 -14.73
CA ASP A 214 21.70 9.58 -15.80
C ASP A 214 21.11 10.92 -15.34
N GLY A 215 21.97 11.79 -14.78
CA GLY A 215 21.54 13.03 -14.14
C GLY A 215 20.57 12.78 -12.97
N ASN A 216 19.32 13.20 -13.14
CA ASN A 216 18.22 13.01 -12.19
C ASN A 216 17.44 11.70 -12.42
N LEU A 217 17.65 11.03 -13.55
CA LEU A 217 16.98 9.78 -13.88
C LEU A 217 17.74 8.60 -13.26
N LEU A 218 17.09 7.92 -12.33
CA LEU A 218 17.63 6.82 -11.55
C LEU A 218 16.90 5.53 -11.90
N THR A 219 17.63 4.45 -12.14
CA THR A 219 17.06 3.09 -12.16
C THR A 219 17.50 2.38 -10.90
N ILE A 220 16.53 1.88 -10.14
CA ILE A 220 16.75 1.29 -8.81
C ILE A 220 16.13 -0.10 -8.79
N ALA A 221 16.97 -1.10 -8.53
CA ALA A 221 16.50 -2.45 -8.24
C ALA A 221 16.15 -2.55 -6.74
N LEU A 222 15.04 -3.21 -6.45
CA LEU A 222 14.48 -3.36 -5.11
C LEU A 222 14.38 -4.84 -4.77
N ASP A 223 14.80 -5.18 -3.55
CA ASP A 223 14.58 -6.47 -2.90
C ASP A 223 13.87 -6.21 -1.57
N VAL A 224 12.67 -6.77 -1.41
CA VAL A 224 11.78 -6.49 -0.28
C VAL A 224 11.64 -7.74 0.56
N THR A 225 11.83 -7.61 1.86
CA THR A 225 11.54 -8.66 2.85
C THR A 225 10.56 -8.14 3.87
N GLN A 226 9.59 -8.97 4.26
CA GLN A 226 8.64 -8.63 5.32
C GLN A 226 8.65 -9.71 6.40
N THR A 227 8.68 -9.25 7.64
CA THR A 227 8.67 -10.12 8.82
C THR A 227 7.61 -9.67 9.81
N PRO A 228 6.81 -10.58 10.40
CA PRO A 228 5.85 -10.23 11.43
C PRO A 228 6.56 -9.71 12.68
N LYS A 229 5.97 -8.68 13.31
CA LYS A 229 6.49 -8.14 14.58
C LYS A 229 6.22 -9.03 15.78
N SER A 230 5.34 -10.00 15.63
CA SER A 230 4.85 -10.91 16.67
C SER A 230 4.57 -12.26 16.04
N ASN A 231 4.64 -13.33 16.84
CA ASN A 231 4.18 -14.66 16.46
C ASN A 231 2.66 -14.84 16.63
N VAL A 232 1.95 -13.80 17.07
CA VAL A 232 0.49 -13.77 17.20
C VAL A 232 -0.06 -12.59 16.43
N TRP A 233 -1.04 -12.86 15.56
CA TRP A 233 -1.84 -11.84 14.91
C TRP A 233 -3.11 -11.57 15.71
N GLN A 234 -3.26 -10.34 16.19
CA GLN A 234 -4.52 -9.87 16.77
C GLN A 234 -5.47 -9.46 15.65
N LEU A 235 -6.62 -10.13 15.55
CA LEU A 235 -7.61 -9.82 14.54
C LEU A 235 -8.30 -8.48 14.87
N PRO A 236 -8.66 -7.68 13.85
CA PRO A 236 -9.41 -6.44 14.06
C PRO A 236 -10.73 -6.65 14.81
N ASN A 237 -11.28 -5.58 15.37
CA ASN A 237 -12.61 -5.56 16.01
C ASN A 237 -12.79 -6.60 17.13
N ASN A 238 -11.71 -6.95 17.83
CA ASN A 238 -11.70 -7.98 18.89
C ASN A 238 -12.22 -9.36 18.42
N ALA A 239 -12.06 -9.68 17.13
CA ALA A 239 -12.51 -10.96 16.57
C ALA A 239 -11.68 -12.17 17.06
N GLY A 240 -10.61 -11.93 17.84
CA GLY A 240 -9.75 -12.95 18.43
C GLY A 240 -8.31 -12.79 17.98
N SER A 241 -7.57 -13.89 18.04
CA SER A 241 -6.15 -13.93 17.70
C SER A 241 -5.81 -15.24 17.00
N LEU A 242 -4.84 -15.19 16.10
CA LEU A 242 -4.30 -16.37 15.42
C LEU A 242 -2.79 -16.46 15.67
N ASP A 243 -2.29 -17.66 15.89
CA ASP A 243 -0.85 -17.92 15.95
C ASP A 243 -0.28 -17.93 14.53
N ILE A 244 0.79 -17.18 14.30
CA ILE A 244 1.53 -17.16 13.03
C ILE A 244 2.49 -18.35 13.04
N VAL A 245 2.17 -19.36 12.24
CA VAL A 245 2.94 -20.62 12.18
C VAL A 245 4.08 -20.53 11.18
N ASP A 246 3.81 -19.94 10.02
CA ASP A 246 4.80 -19.70 8.97
C ASP A 246 4.50 -18.37 8.30
N TYR A 247 5.56 -17.64 7.95
CA TYR A 247 5.44 -16.35 7.28
C TYR A 247 6.68 -16.11 6.41
N VAL A 248 6.49 -16.27 5.10
CA VAL A 248 7.52 -16.01 4.10
C VAL A 248 6.94 -15.02 3.11
N MET A 249 7.44 -13.80 3.13
CA MET A 249 7.08 -12.74 2.19
C MET A 249 8.35 -12.08 1.66
N HIS A 250 8.52 -12.18 0.35
CA HIS A 250 9.66 -11.62 -0.37
C HIS A 250 9.16 -10.92 -1.64
N GLY A 251 9.89 -9.94 -2.10
CA GLY A 251 9.56 -9.25 -3.32
C GLY A 251 10.76 -8.70 -4.03
N THR A 252 10.59 -8.47 -5.32
CA THR A 252 11.60 -7.83 -6.16
C THR A 252 10.94 -6.87 -7.12
N GLY A 253 11.69 -5.87 -7.57
CA GLY A 253 11.22 -4.96 -8.59
C GLY A 253 12.30 -4.04 -9.11
N THR A 254 11.95 -3.29 -10.14
CA THR A 254 12.77 -2.19 -10.65
C THR A 254 11.89 -0.98 -10.82
N VAL A 255 12.35 0.15 -10.32
CA VAL A 255 11.67 1.45 -10.47
C VAL A 255 12.61 2.45 -11.12
N THR A 256 12.03 3.28 -11.98
CA THR A 256 12.68 4.43 -12.58
C THR A 256 12.10 5.70 -11.97
N VAL A 257 12.97 6.52 -11.38
CA VAL A 257 12.60 7.76 -10.70
C VAL A 257 13.36 8.91 -11.34
N ASP A 258 12.69 10.04 -11.58
CA ASP A 258 13.34 11.30 -11.89
C ASP A 258 13.25 12.18 -10.63
N LEU A 259 14.40 12.62 -10.09
CA LEU A 259 14.44 13.48 -8.90
C LEU A 259 13.74 14.84 -9.09
N GLY A 260 13.48 15.25 -10.33
CA GLY A 260 12.68 16.44 -10.65
C GLY A 260 11.18 16.21 -10.74
N LEU A 261 10.70 14.97 -10.54
CA LEU A 261 9.29 14.60 -10.64
C LEU A 261 8.76 13.99 -9.33
N PRO A 262 7.47 14.21 -9.00
CA PRO A 262 6.88 13.75 -7.72
C PRO A 262 6.61 12.26 -7.62
N LEU A 263 6.46 11.56 -8.75
CA LEU A 263 6.12 10.14 -8.83
C LEU A 263 7.15 9.37 -9.67
N PRO A 264 7.27 8.04 -9.48
CA PRO A 264 8.02 7.21 -10.41
C PRO A 264 7.60 7.41 -11.86
N VAL A 265 8.57 7.43 -12.77
CA VAL A 265 8.33 7.57 -14.21
C VAL A 265 7.83 6.25 -14.78
N SER A 266 8.42 5.15 -14.31
CA SER A 266 8.02 3.80 -14.69
C SER A 266 8.53 2.77 -13.69
N GLY A 267 8.01 1.55 -13.76
CA GLY A 267 8.58 0.43 -13.02
C GLY A 267 7.52 -0.52 -12.48
N SER A 268 7.99 -1.58 -11.84
CA SER A 268 7.11 -2.51 -11.14
C SER A 268 7.80 -3.15 -9.96
N VAL A 269 7.03 -3.41 -8.91
CA VAL A 269 7.47 -4.16 -7.73
C VAL A 269 6.42 -5.21 -7.43
N THR A 270 6.86 -6.44 -7.19
CA THR A 270 5.99 -7.54 -6.78
C THR A 270 6.48 -8.07 -5.45
N VAL A 271 5.59 -8.14 -4.46
CA VAL A 271 5.84 -8.71 -3.12
C VAL A 271 4.83 -9.81 -2.87
N GLY A 272 5.29 -11.01 -2.54
CA GLY A 272 4.41 -12.14 -2.34
C GLY A 272 5.05 -13.28 -1.56
N GLY A 273 4.26 -14.29 -1.28
CA GLY A 273 4.72 -15.46 -0.57
C GLY A 273 3.60 -16.24 0.10
N LYS A 274 3.96 -16.97 1.16
CA LYS A 274 3.08 -17.91 1.85
C LYS A 274 3.01 -17.57 3.32
N GLN A 275 1.82 -17.70 3.87
CA GLN A 275 1.54 -17.43 5.27
C GLN A 275 0.66 -18.55 5.81
N SER A 276 0.86 -18.92 7.07
CA SER A 276 -0.04 -19.84 7.75
C SER A 276 -0.34 -19.41 9.18
N TYR A 277 -1.60 -19.52 9.54
CA TYR A 277 -2.17 -19.06 10.79
C TYR A 277 -2.95 -20.18 11.45
N ARG A 278 -2.81 -20.35 12.76
CA ARG A 278 -3.54 -21.36 13.53
C ARG A 278 -4.45 -20.68 14.55
N ASP A 279 -5.71 -21.11 14.61
CA ASP A 279 -6.58 -20.72 15.71
C ASP A 279 -6.21 -21.52 16.98
N PRO A 280 -5.80 -20.85 18.08
CA PRO A 280 -5.39 -21.53 19.30
C PRO A 280 -6.55 -22.26 20.00
N ARG A 281 -7.82 -21.95 19.70
CA ARG A 281 -9.00 -22.55 20.34
C ARG A 281 -9.55 -23.75 19.59
N SER A 282 -9.45 -23.75 18.26
CA SER A 282 -10.07 -24.77 17.39
C SER A 282 -9.06 -25.63 16.63
N ALA A 283 -7.77 -25.31 16.71
CA ALA A 283 -6.67 -25.91 15.94
C ALA A 283 -6.80 -25.80 14.41
N VAL A 284 -7.80 -25.07 13.90
CA VAL A 284 -7.99 -24.77 12.48
C VAL A 284 -6.76 -24.06 11.94
N LEU A 285 -6.31 -24.49 10.76
CA LEU A 285 -5.16 -23.94 10.07
C LEU A 285 -5.61 -23.22 8.79
N LEU A 286 -5.39 -21.90 8.75
CA LEU A 286 -5.53 -21.08 7.56
C LEU A 286 -4.17 -20.99 6.86
N ARG A 287 -4.11 -21.38 5.59
CA ARG A 287 -2.94 -21.15 4.71
C ARG A 287 -3.31 -20.14 3.65
N GLN A 288 -2.43 -19.20 3.39
CA GLN A 288 -2.61 -18.19 2.35
C GLN A 288 -1.39 -18.12 1.46
N LYS A 289 -1.64 -17.91 0.17
CA LYS A 289 -0.64 -17.47 -0.79
C LYS A 289 -1.06 -16.10 -1.29
N ILE A 290 -0.19 -15.12 -1.09
CA ILE A 290 -0.46 -13.71 -1.39
C ILE A 290 0.56 -13.20 -2.38
N SER A 291 0.15 -12.37 -3.33
CA SER A 291 1.04 -11.61 -4.20
C SER A 291 0.45 -10.23 -4.46
N THR A 292 1.24 -9.18 -4.31
CA THR A 292 0.86 -7.80 -4.60
C THR A 292 1.83 -7.23 -5.62
N GLN A 293 1.32 -6.65 -6.69
CA GLN A 293 2.11 -5.95 -7.68
C GLN A 293 1.66 -4.49 -7.78
N VAL A 294 2.63 -3.57 -7.75
CA VAL A 294 2.43 -2.16 -8.10
C VAL A 294 3.23 -1.88 -9.36
N GLN A 295 2.64 -1.16 -10.31
CA GLN A 295 3.27 -0.76 -11.56
C GLN A 295 3.00 0.72 -11.85
N TRP A 296 3.99 1.38 -12.46
CA TRP A 296 3.96 2.79 -12.85
C TRP A 296 4.28 2.95 -14.34
N GLY A 297 3.64 3.94 -14.98
CA GLY A 297 4.08 4.47 -16.28
C GLY A 297 3.60 3.70 -17.51
N GLU A 298 2.48 2.99 -17.42
CA GLU A 298 1.80 2.37 -18.57
C GLU A 298 0.94 3.37 -19.37
#